data_AF-A0A536NZN4-F1
#
_entry.id   AF-A0A536NZN4-F1
#
_cell.length_a   1.000
_cell.length_b   1.000
_cell.length_c   1.000
_cell.angle_alpha   90.00
_cell.angle_beta   90.00
_cell.angle_gamma   90.00
#
_symmetry.space_group_name_H-M   'P 1'
#
loop_
_entity.id
_entity.type
_entity.pdbx_description
1 polymer ?
#
loop_
_entity_poly.entity_id
_entity_poly.type
_entity_poly.pdbx_seq_one_letter_code
_entity_poly.pdbx_strand_id
1 'polypeptide(L)'
;MSRAFARSEVGLSNLALAPSIHKVSALTLCCPLPRTKLPTRSCGPCAVALACGGRVPPVIIVLAFVVAFVPALGWLVFIYFRDRYEREPVSLIARLFLWGLAAGPWASGMNIVIAHLFSPLAAQAQKDGAPLVAATWLLVLVALSALNEEVMKYVVCSSRVRGDPAFNEPADGMIYMSTVAVGFSAGENVVYILQTYFGALDTATGSGVTGALVSAFLVTAPLRAFGSTIGHITWSGITGYFLSRHYLSKGSGRMLIGGILPAASFHTAYNFPLFLQEIGLAVGWITWLVWIAGIERYLTLLGRAL
;
A
#
# COMPACT_ATOMS: atom_id res chain seq x y z
N MET A 1 -53.05 20.93 -1.38
CA MET A 1 -53.27 19.61 -2.01
C MET A 1 -53.18 19.80 -3.52
N SER A 2 -52.38 19.14 -4.34
CA SER A 2 -51.34 18.13 -4.18
C SER A 2 -50.48 18.22 -5.46
N ARG A 3 -49.15 18.28 -5.33
CA ARG A 3 -48.20 18.10 -6.43
C ARG A 3 -47.93 16.60 -6.59
N ALA A 4 -47.90 16.07 -7.81
CA ALA A 4 -47.15 14.85 -8.14
C ALA A 4 -46.98 14.77 -9.67
N PHE A 5 -45.79 15.11 -10.19
CA PHE A 5 -44.72 14.17 -10.54
C PHE A 5 -45.05 13.31 -11.77
N ALA A 6 -44.75 13.87 -12.95
CA ALA A 6 -44.53 13.11 -14.15
C ALA A 6 -43.25 12.27 -13.97
N ARG A 7 -43.38 10.94 -14.08
CA ARG A 7 -42.25 10.01 -14.16
C ARG A 7 -41.56 10.19 -15.51
N SER A 8 -40.36 10.74 -15.52
CA SER A 8 -39.42 10.52 -16.61
C SER A 8 -38.66 9.22 -16.33
N GLU A 9 -38.96 8.17 -17.08
CA GLU A 9 -38.09 7.01 -17.21
C GLU A 9 -36.80 7.45 -17.92
N VAL A 10 -35.77 7.80 -17.14
CA VAL A 10 -34.41 7.96 -17.64
C VAL A 10 -33.72 6.62 -17.45
N GLY A 11 -33.48 5.94 -18.56
CA GLY A 11 -32.90 4.61 -18.62
C GLY A 11 -31.59 4.47 -17.83
N LEU A 12 -31.55 3.42 -17.02
CA LEU A 12 -30.41 2.88 -16.29
C LEU A 12 -29.34 2.24 -17.21
N SER A 13 -29.11 2.79 -18.41
CA SER A 13 -28.25 2.19 -19.44
C SER A 13 -26.87 2.85 -19.59
N ASN A 14 -26.50 3.82 -18.75
CA ASN A 14 -25.22 4.55 -18.86
C ASN A 14 -24.40 4.62 -17.56
N LEU A 15 -24.48 3.61 -16.67
CA LEU A 15 -23.45 3.45 -15.64
C LEU A 15 -22.20 2.82 -16.28
N ALA A 16 -21.37 3.67 -16.87
CA ALA A 16 -20.06 3.31 -17.36
C ALA A 16 -19.25 2.63 -16.23
N LEU A 17 -18.80 1.40 -16.54
CA LEU A 17 -17.98 0.54 -15.69
C LEU A 17 -16.85 1.30 -14.99
N ALA A 18 -16.72 1.09 -13.68
CA ALA A 18 -15.63 1.64 -12.88
C ALA A 18 -14.27 1.09 -13.38
N PRO A 19 -13.23 1.93 -13.61
CA PRO A 19 -12.02 1.52 -14.36
C PRO A 19 -10.95 0.76 -13.55
N SER A 20 -11.23 0.37 -12.31
CA SER A 20 -10.18 0.05 -11.32
C SER A 20 -9.82 -1.43 -11.15
N ILE A 21 -10.66 -2.37 -11.62
CA ILE A 21 -10.32 -3.82 -11.62
C ILE A 21 -9.08 -4.11 -12.50
N HIS A 22 -8.78 -3.24 -13.46
CA HIS A 22 -7.56 -3.30 -14.28
C HIS A 22 -6.30 -2.71 -13.61
N LYS A 23 -6.41 -2.03 -12.46
CA LYS A 23 -5.27 -1.35 -11.82
C LYS A 23 -4.28 -2.31 -11.16
N VAL A 24 -4.70 -3.52 -10.81
CA VAL A 24 -3.80 -4.51 -10.19
C VAL A 24 -2.98 -5.32 -11.21
N SER A 25 -3.38 -5.30 -12.49
CA SER A 25 -2.68 -5.98 -13.59
C SER A 25 -1.79 -5.07 -14.45
N ALA A 26 -1.66 -3.79 -14.12
CA ALA A 26 -0.99 -2.81 -14.99
C ALA A 26 0.56 -2.92 -15.01
N LEU A 27 1.16 -3.91 -14.33
CA LEU A 27 2.62 -4.08 -14.32
C LEU A 27 3.20 -4.98 -15.42
N THR A 28 2.38 -5.62 -16.28
CA THR A 28 2.91 -6.58 -17.25
C THR A 28 2.21 -6.47 -18.60
N LEU A 29 2.81 -5.72 -19.54
CA LEU A 29 2.90 -6.01 -20.99
C LEU A 29 3.57 -4.83 -21.72
N CYS A 30 4.87 -4.62 -21.47
CA CYS A 30 5.74 -3.94 -22.43
C CYS A 30 6.26 -4.99 -23.41
N CYS A 31 5.42 -5.41 -24.35
CA CYS A 31 5.85 -6.16 -25.54
C CYS A 31 5.45 -5.32 -26.77
N PRO A 32 6.38 -4.97 -27.68
CA PRO A 32 6.05 -4.14 -28.82
C PRO A 32 5.28 -4.96 -29.85
N LEU A 33 3.96 -4.82 -29.90
CA LEU A 33 3.17 -5.32 -31.03
C LEU A 33 3.22 -4.33 -32.21
N PRO A 34 3.29 -4.80 -33.47
CA PRO A 34 3.39 -3.94 -34.64
C PRO A 34 2.13 -3.07 -34.85
N ARG A 35 2.34 -1.86 -35.35
CA ARG A 35 1.40 -0.72 -35.46
C ARG A 35 0.15 -0.90 -36.34
N THR A 36 -0.26 -2.10 -36.71
CA THR A 36 -1.36 -2.27 -37.66
C THR A 36 -2.45 -3.18 -37.11
N LYS A 37 -3.57 -2.54 -36.73
CA LYS A 37 -4.88 -3.08 -36.31
C LYS A 37 -5.06 -3.30 -34.79
N LEU A 38 -5.62 -2.30 -34.11
CA LEU A 38 -6.27 -2.48 -32.80
C LEU A 38 -7.67 -1.83 -32.83
N PRO A 39 -8.75 -2.54 -32.42
CA PRO A 39 -10.09 -1.98 -32.30
C PRO A 39 -10.22 -1.09 -31.06
N THR A 40 -11.07 -0.08 -31.14
CA THR A 40 -11.23 1.06 -30.22
C THR A 40 -11.91 0.75 -28.86
N ARG A 41 -11.68 -0.42 -28.25
CA ARG A 41 -12.22 -0.71 -26.90
C ARG A 41 -11.13 -1.16 -25.93
N SER A 42 -11.08 -0.45 -24.80
CA SER A 42 -10.32 -0.73 -23.57
C SER A 42 -8.81 -0.93 -23.77
N CYS A 43 -8.10 0.18 -23.99
CA CYS A 43 -6.68 0.23 -23.68
C CYS A 43 -6.53 0.32 -22.15
N GLY A 44 -5.81 -0.61 -21.52
CA GLY A 44 -5.42 -0.47 -20.11
C GLY A 44 -4.46 0.70 -19.88
N PRO A 45 -4.14 1.06 -18.63
CA PRO A 45 -3.33 2.24 -18.30
C PRO A 45 -1.95 2.29 -19.00
N CYS A 46 -1.32 1.12 -19.22
CA CYS A 46 -0.08 1.00 -19.98
C CYS A 46 -0.27 1.18 -21.50
N ALA A 47 -1.42 0.81 -22.05
CA ALA A 47 -1.72 1.03 -23.46
C ALA A 47 -1.99 2.52 -23.75
N VAL A 48 -2.42 3.32 -22.78
CA VAL A 48 -2.52 4.79 -22.95
C VAL A 48 -1.14 5.46 -22.91
N ALA A 49 -0.22 4.98 -22.06
CA ALA A 49 1.17 5.48 -22.04
C ALA A 49 1.96 5.15 -23.32
N LEU A 50 1.63 4.07 -24.05
CA LEU A 50 2.25 3.72 -25.33
C LEU A 50 1.46 4.20 -26.56
N ALA A 51 0.12 4.29 -26.50
CA ALA A 51 -0.72 4.72 -27.62
C ALA A 51 -0.78 6.25 -27.75
N CYS A 52 -0.65 6.98 -26.64
CA CYS A 52 -0.33 8.40 -26.68
C CYS A 52 1.18 8.52 -26.73
N GLY A 53 1.75 9.02 -27.84
CA GLY A 53 3.18 9.33 -27.96
C GLY A 53 3.72 10.40 -26.99
N GLY A 54 3.06 10.61 -25.84
CA GLY A 54 3.51 11.45 -24.75
C GLY A 54 4.49 10.68 -23.87
N ARG A 55 5.79 10.92 -24.09
CA ARG A 55 6.81 10.53 -23.10
C ARG A 55 6.37 11.09 -21.75
N VAL A 56 6.28 10.25 -20.72
CA VAL A 56 6.19 10.73 -19.34
C VAL A 56 7.31 11.74 -19.16
N PRO A 57 7.02 13.00 -18.81
CA PRO A 57 8.09 13.96 -18.62
C PRO A 57 9.01 13.40 -17.53
N PRO A 58 10.32 13.19 -17.79
CA PRO A 58 11.23 12.59 -16.81
C PRO A 58 11.18 13.32 -15.45
N VAL A 59 10.85 14.61 -15.48
CA VAL A 59 10.58 15.44 -14.30
C VAL A 59 9.49 14.87 -13.39
N ILE A 60 8.40 14.29 -13.90
CA ILE A 60 7.32 13.73 -13.06
C ILE A 60 7.82 12.51 -12.27
N ILE A 61 8.61 11.67 -12.91
CA ILE A 61 9.21 10.50 -12.26
C ILE A 61 10.16 10.97 -11.16
N VAL A 62 11.09 11.87 -11.49
CA VAL A 62 12.04 12.43 -10.51
C VAL A 62 11.29 13.08 -9.33
N LEU A 63 10.25 13.87 -9.59
CA LEU A 63 9.44 14.48 -8.54
C LEU A 63 8.79 13.42 -7.65
N ALA A 64 8.20 12.36 -8.22
CA ALA A 64 7.59 11.28 -7.45
C ALA A 64 8.59 10.59 -6.52
N PHE A 65 9.82 10.34 -7.00
CA PHE A 65 10.90 9.84 -6.16
C PHE A 65 11.25 10.81 -5.03
N VAL A 66 11.42 12.10 -5.33
CA VAL A 66 11.76 13.11 -4.31
C VAL A 66 10.68 13.18 -3.23
N VAL A 67 9.41 13.33 -3.60
CA VAL A 67 8.32 13.49 -2.63
C VAL A 67 7.99 12.20 -1.86
N ALA A 68 8.38 11.03 -2.37
CA ALA A 68 8.24 9.76 -1.66
C ALA A 68 9.43 9.50 -0.70
N PHE A 69 10.66 9.72 -1.16
CA PHE A 69 11.86 9.40 -0.40
C PHE A 69 12.21 10.44 0.66
N VAL A 70 12.01 11.74 0.40
CA VAL A 70 12.38 12.79 1.39
C VAL A 70 11.60 12.61 2.70
N PRO A 71 10.26 12.45 2.72
CA PRO A 71 9.53 12.18 3.95
C PRO A 71 9.89 10.83 4.58
N ALA A 72 10.12 9.78 3.79
CA ALA A 72 10.53 8.48 4.29
C ALA A 72 11.89 8.54 5.02
N LEU A 73 12.87 9.24 4.45
CA LEU A 73 14.15 9.49 5.10
C LEU A 73 13.98 10.36 6.35
N GLY A 74 13.05 11.34 6.33
CA GLY A 74 12.67 12.09 7.52
C GLY A 74 12.16 11.19 8.66
N TRP A 75 11.30 10.22 8.36
CA TRP A 75 10.84 9.22 9.33
C TRP A 75 11.96 8.30 9.81
N LEU A 76 12.84 7.87 8.91
CA LEU A 76 13.99 7.05 9.27
C LEU A 76 14.91 7.78 10.27
N VAL A 77 15.22 9.04 9.97
CA VAL A 77 16.01 9.92 10.82
C VAL A 77 15.30 10.16 12.16
N PHE A 78 13.99 10.38 12.13
CA PHE A 78 13.19 10.51 13.36
C PHE A 78 13.30 9.26 14.24
N ILE A 79 13.07 8.06 13.69
CA ILE A 79 13.17 6.80 14.44
C ILE A 79 14.58 6.63 15.01
N TYR A 80 15.61 6.85 14.19
CA TYR A 80 17.01 6.73 14.57
C TYR A 80 17.39 7.63 15.76
N PHE A 81 16.92 8.88 15.79
CA PHE A 81 17.21 9.80 16.89
C PHE A 81 16.36 9.56 18.15
N ARG A 82 15.28 8.78 18.05
CA ARG A 82 14.43 8.46 19.21
C ARG A 82 15.02 7.35 20.07
N ASP A 83 15.90 6.55 19.50
CA ASP A 83 16.79 5.65 20.23
C ASP A 83 17.90 6.45 20.93
N ARG A 84 17.73 6.62 22.24
CA ARG A 84 18.58 7.50 23.06
C ARG A 84 19.61 6.74 23.89
N TYR A 85 19.34 5.47 24.22
CA TYR A 85 20.11 4.72 25.19
C TYR A 85 21.22 3.92 24.49
N GLU A 86 20.91 3.18 23.43
CA GLU A 86 21.87 2.36 22.67
C GLU A 86 21.67 2.53 21.17
N ARG A 87 22.29 3.56 20.59
CA ARG A 87 22.11 3.87 19.17
C ARG A 87 22.61 2.76 18.26
N GLU A 88 21.72 2.32 17.40
CA GLU A 88 22.01 1.33 16.37
C GLU A 88 23.10 1.76 15.36
N PRO A 89 23.90 0.82 14.82
CA PRO A 89 24.87 1.13 13.78
C PRO A 89 24.18 1.69 12.52
N VAL A 90 24.57 2.90 12.09
CA VAL A 90 23.99 3.57 10.91
C VAL A 90 24.05 2.69 9.65
N SER A 91 25.11 1.89 9.51
CA SER A 91 25.27 0.96 8.39
C SER A 91 24.25 -0.18 8.42
N LEU A 92 23.84 -0.66 9.59
CA LEU A 92 22.78 -1.66 9.73
C LEU A 92 21.43 -1.04 9.35
N ILE A 93 21.10 0.13 9.90
CA ILE A 93 19.88 0.88 9.59
C ILE A 93 19.77 1.18 8.09
N ALA A 94 20.84 1.67 7.45
CA ALA A 94 20.86 1.93 6.02
C ALA A 94 20.66 0.65 5.18
N ARG A 95 21.32 -0.46 5.56
CA ARG A 95 21.12 -1.76 4.88
C ARG A 95 19.69 -2.26 5.03
N LEU A 96 19.10 -2.15 6.22
CA LEU A 96 17.72 -2.57 6.47
C LEU A 96 16.71 -1.74 5.67
N PHE A 97 16.91 -0.43 5.56
CA PHE A 97 16.10 0.42 4.69
C PHE A 97 16.15 -0.06 3.23
N LEU A 98 17.36 -0.36 2.71
CA LEU A 98 17.52 -0.86 1.34
C LEU A 98 16.90 -2.25 1.14
N TRP A 99 17.00 -3.14 2.12
CA TRP A 99 16.31 -4.44 2.08
C TRP A 99 14.80 -4.30 2.12
N GLY A 100 14.28 -3.33 2.88
CA GLY A 100 12.87 -2.98 2.87
C GLY A 100 12.39 -2.46 1.51
N LEU A 101 13.17 -1.56 0.91
CA LEU A 101 12.90 -1.07 -0.45
C LEU A 101 12.90 -2.22 -1.47
N ALA A 102 13.83 -3.17 -1.35
CA ALA A 102 13.90 -4.35 -2.22
C ALA A 102 12.76 -5.35 -1.97
N ALA A 103 12.21 -5.42 -0.76
CA ALA A 103 11.06 -6.27 -0.45
C ALA A 103 9.77 -5.81 -1.16
N GLY A 104 9.65 -4.52 -1.49
CA GLY A 104 8.51 -3.94 -2.21
C GLY A 104 8.23 -4.62 -3.55
N PRO A 105 9.19 -4.66 -4.50
CA PRO A 105 9.02 -5.35 -5.78
C PRO A 105 8.69 -6.84 -5.65
N TRP A 106 9.29 -7.55 -4.70
CA TRP A 106 8.99 -8.96 -4.45
C TRP A 106 7.54 -9.16 -3.97
N ALA A 107 7.11 -8.37 -2.99
CA ALA A 107 5.74 -8.41 -2.51
C ALA A 107 4.75 -8.03 -3.62
N SER A 108 5.08 -7.02 -4.43
CA SER A 108 4.27 -6.58 -5.57
C SER A 108 4.07 -7.70 -6.60
N GLY A 109 5.11 -8.49 -6.89
CA GLY A 109 5.01 -9.65 -7.78
C GLY A 109 3.98 -10.67 -7.30
N MET A 110 3.97 -10.99 -6.00
CA MET A 110 2.96 -11.88 -5.42
C MET A 110 1.57 -11.24 -5.35
N ASN A 111 1.48 -9.94 -5.05
CA ASN A 111 0.21 -9.21 -5.04
C ASN A 111 -0.48 -9.22 -6.41
N ILE A 112 0.29 -9.20 -7.51
CA ILE A 112 -0.23 -9.36 -8.87
C ILE A 112 -0.90 -10.73 -9.04
N VAL A 113 -0.26 -11.80 -8.56
CA VAL A 113 -0.84 -13.16 -8.60
C VAL A 113 -2.12 -13.22 -7.78
N ILE A 114 -2.11 -12.71 -6.54
CA ILE A 114 -3.29 -12.64 -5.68
C ILE A 114 -4.43 -11.92 -6.41
N ALA A 115 -4.15 -10.77 -7.01
CA ALA A 115 -5.18 -10.00 -7.69
C ALA A 115 -5.74 -10.68 -8.93
N HIS A 116 -4.91 -11.37 -9.72
CA HIS A 116 -5.37 -12.17 -10.86
C HIS A 116 -6.33 -13.28 -10.43
N LEU A 117 -6.15 -13.84 -9.23
CA LEU A 117 -7.01 -14.91 -8.70
C LEU A 117 -8.33 -14.36 -8.13
N PHE A 118 -8.29 -13.27 -7.37
CA PHE A 118 -9.44 -12.83 -6.56
C PHE A 118 -10.20 -11.62 -7.13
N SER A 119 -9.55 -10.74 -7.89
CA SER A 119 -10.21 -9.57 -8.46
C SER A 119 -11.36 -9.92 -9.43
N PRO A 120 -11.23 -10.94 -10.32
CA PRO A 120 -12.34 -11.36 -11.18
C PRO A 120 -13.57 -11.85 -10.41
N LEU A 121 -13.38 -12.47 -9.24
CA LEU A 121 -14.48 -12.97 -8.40
C LEU A 121 -15.28 -11.81 -7.79
N ALA A 122 -14.59 -10.79 -7.29
CA ALA A 122 -15.24 -9.57 -6.80
C ALA A 122 -15.98 -8.84 -7.93
N ALA A 123 -15.35 -8.72 -9.10
CA ALA A 123 -15.93 -8.08 -10.27
C ALA A 123 -17.20 -8.79 -10.77
N GLN A 124 -17.19 -10.13 -10.78
CA GLN A 124 -18.33 -10.93 -11.18
C GLN A 124 -19.48 -10.76 -10.19
N ALA A 125 -19.21 -10.87 -8.88
CA ALA A 125 -20.22 -10.66 -7.85
C ALA A 125 -20.86 -9.26 -7.91
N GLN A 126 -20.10 -8.22 -8.29
CA GLN A 126 -20.64 -6.88 -8.51
C GLN A 126 -21.59 -6.84 -9.71
N LYS A 127 -21.24 -7.48 -10.84
CA LYS A 127 -22.11 -7.56 -12.03
C LYS A 127 -23.40 -8.32 -11.73
N ASP A 128 -23.32 -9.33 -10.87
CA ASP A 128 -24.46 -10.14 -10.45
C ASP A 128 -25.34 -9.42 -9.40
N GLY A 129 -25.02 -8.18 -9.03
CA GLY A 129 -25.79 -7.43 -8.04
C GLY A 129 -25.65 -7.96 -6.61
N ALA A 130 -24.55 -8.65 -6.30
CA ALA A 130 -24.27 -9.25 -4.99
C ALA A 130 -23.16 -8.49 -4.23
N PRO A 131 -23.43 -7.28 -3.71
CA PRO A 131 -22.40 -6.40 -3.13
C PRO A 131 -21.71 -6.99 -1.89
N LEU A 132 -22.40 -7.79 -1.08
CA LEU A 132 -21.78 -8.45 0.09
C LEU A 132 -20.78 -9.55 -0.33
N VAL A 133 -21.09 -10.27 -1.41
CA VAL A 133 -20.18 -11.29 -1.96
C VAL A 133 -18.98 -10.60 -2.59
N ALA A 134 -19.18 -9.49 -3.31
CA ALA A 134 -18.09 -8.67 -3.83
C ALA A 134 -17.19 -8.15 -2.69
N ALA A 135 -17.78 -7.58 -1.64
CA ALA A 135 -17.04 -7.11 -0.46
C ALA A 135 -16.22 -8.23 0.21
N THR A 136 -16.73 -9.46 0.25
CA THR A 136 -16.02 -10.62 0.79
C THR A 136 -14.79 -10.97 -0.04
N TRP A 137 -14.92 -11.00 -1.37
CA TRP A 137 -13.78 -11.26 -2.24
C TRP A 137 -12.74 -10.13 -2.21
N LEU A 138 -13.19 -8.88 -2.07
CA LEU A 138 -12.29 -7.74 -1.84
C LEU A 138 -11.56 -7.87 -0.51
N LEU A 139 -12.23 -8.30 0.56
CA LEU A 139 -11.57 -8.55 1.85
C LEU A 139 -10.50 -9.62 1.73
N VAL A 140 -10.79 -10.73 1.06
CA VAL A 140 -9.81 -11.81 0.81
C VAL A 140 -8.60 -11.28 0.05
N LEU A 141 -8.83 -10.53 -1.04
CA LEU A 141 -7.76 -9.92 -1.83
C LEU A 141 -6.88 -9.03 -0.95
N VAL A 142 -7.47 -8.06 -0.24
CA VAL A 142 -6.74 -7.10 0.58
C VAL A 142 -6.01 -7.78 1.74
N ALA A 143 -6.65 -8.77 2.38
CA ALA A 143 -6.07 -9.49 3.51
C ALA A 143 -4.84 -10.30 3.09
N LEU A 144 -4.91 -11.00 1.96
CA LEU A 144 -3.79 -11.79 1.45
C LEU A 144 -2.64 -10.89 0.98
N SER A 145 -2.94 -9.76 0.33
CA SER A 145 -1.91 -8.78 -0.05
C SER A 145 -1.21 -8.17 1.17
N ALA A 146 -1.98 -7.70 2.15
CA ALA A 146 -1.41 -7.14 3.38
C ALA A 146 -0.58 -8.16 4.16
N LEU A 147 -1.04 -9.42 4.25
CA LEU A 147 -0.28 -10.50 4.86
C LEU A 147 1.03 -10.78 4.12
N ASN A 148 0.98 -10.87 2.79
CA ASN A 148 2.17 -11.06 1.96
C ASN A 148 3.21 -9.96 2.20
N GLU A 149 2.79 -8.69 2.25
CA GLU A 149 3.70 -7.57 2.48
C GLU A 149 4.34 -7.60 3.87
N GLU A 150 3.56 -7.85 4.93
CA GLU A 150 4.11 -7.94 6.29
C GLU A 150 5.04 -9.16 6.46
N VAL A 151 4.72 -10.29 5.81
CA VAL A 151 5.61 -11.46 5.79
C VAL A 151 6.91 -11.14 5.05
N MET A 152 6.87 -10.46 3.91
CA MET A 152 8.10 -10.11 3.17
C MET A 152 9.00 -9.17 3.98
N LYS A 153 8.43 -8.15 4.65
CA LYS A 153 9.18 -7.26 5.56
C LYS A 153 9.79 -8.06 6.71
N TYR A 154 9.01 -8.95 7.33
CA TYR A 154 9.51 -9.82 8.39
C TYR A 154 10.67 -10.70 7.93
N VAL A 155 10.54 -11.36 6.78
CA VAL A 155 11.55 -12.26 6.23
C VAL A 155 12.86 -11.52 5.98
N VAL A 156 12.80 -10.36 5.30
CA VAL A 156 14.02 -9.59 5.04
C VAL A 156 14.64 -9.09 6.34
N CYS A 157 13.87 -8.55 7.28
CA CYS A 157 14.39 -8.07 8.56
C CYS A 157 15.03 -9.20 9.38
N SER A 158 14.25 -10.24 9.67
CA SER A 158 14.66 -11.38 10.51
C SER A 158 15.91 -12.05 9.96
N SER A 159 16.00 -12.24 8.63
CA SER A 159 17.19 -12.82 8.00
C SER A 159 18.48 -12.03 8.22
N ARG A 160 18.38 -10.72 8.48
CA ARG A 160 19.55 -9.83 8.65
C ARG A 160 19.91 -9.55 10.09
N VAL A 161 18.94 -9.54 11.00
CA VAL A 161 19.16 -9.11 12.38
C VAL A 161 19.27 -10.25 13.38
N ARG A 162 18.69 -11.43 13.10
CA ARG A 162 18.58 -12.54 14.08
C ARG A 162 19.91 -13.09 14.62
N GLY A 163 21.02 -12.80 13.96
CA GLY A 163 22.37 -13.18 14.39
C GLY A 163 23.35 -12.00 14.37
N ASP A 164 22.84 -10.77 14.26
CA ASP A 164 23.67 -9.58 14.32
C ASP A 164 23.94 -9.24 15.81
N PRO A 165 25.19 -8.98 16.22
CA PRO A 165 25.50 -8.62 17.61
C PRO A 165 24.83 -7.34 18.09
N ALA A 166 24.44 -6.44 17.18
CA ALA A 166 23.71 -5.23 17.52
C ALA A 166 22.27 -5.54 17.97
N PHE A 167 21.72 -6.71 17.63
CA PHE A 167 20.39 -7.11 18.08
C PHE A 167 20.45 -7.70 19.49
N ASN A 168 20.32 -6.85 20.50
CA ASN A 168 20.57 -7.22 21.89
C ASN A 168 19.48 -6.73 22.87
N GLU A 169 18.60 -5.82 22.46
CA GLU A 169 17.48 -5.31 23.26
C GLU A 169 16.10 -5.54 22.60
N PRO A 170 15.01 -5.62 23.41
CA PRO A 170 13.67 -5.74 22.88
C PRO A 170 13.26 -4.62 21.91
N ALA A 171 13.72 -3.39 22.15
CA ALA A 171 13.40 -2.21 21.36
C ALA A 171 13.96 -2.29 19.92
N ASP A 172 15.13 -2.91 19.75
CA ASP A 172 15.84 -3.04 18.46
C ASP A 172 14.97 -3.69 17.40
N GLY A 173 14.27 -4.77 17.73
CA GLY A 173 13.40 -5.44 16.76
C GLY A 173 12.29 -4.52 16.26
N MET A 174 11.78 -3.63 17.12
CA MET A 174 10.82 -2.60 16.71
C MET A 174 11.47 -1.56 15.80
N ILE A 175 12.69 -1.10 16.11
CA ILE A 175 13.47 -0.14 15.30
C ILE A 175 13.80 -0.75 13.93
N TYR A 176 14.29 -1.98 13.89
CA TYR A 176 14.68 -2.69 12.67
C TYR A 176 13.49 -2.98 11.76
N MET A 177 12.39 -3.52 12.30
CA MET A 177 11.18 -3.75 11.50
C MET A 177 10.57 -2.43 11.00
N SER A 178 10.57 -1.38 11.83
CA SER A 178 10.14 -0.04 11.41
C SER A 178 11.03 0.51 10.29
N THR A 179 12.34 0.31 10.37
CA THR A 179 13.31 0.73 9.34
C THR A 179 13.06 0.02 8.00
N VAL A 180 12.85 -1.30 8.03
CA VAL A 180 12.47 -2.08 6.84
C VAL A 180 11.13 -1.57 6.27
N ALA A 181 10.16 -1.27 7.13
CA ALA A 181 8.86 -0.76 6.72
C ALA A 181 8.94 0.64 6.08
N VAL A 182 9.80 1.53 6.58
CA VAL A 182 10.06 2.84 5.97
C VAL A 182 10.61 2.66 4.56
N GLY A 183 11.62 1.81 4.38
CA GLY A 183 12.17 1.50 3.05
C GLY A 183 11.15 0.91 2.08
N PHE A 184 10.32 -0.02 2.55
CA PHE A 184 9.22 -0.59 1.78
C PHE A 184 8.22 0.50 1.35
N SER A 185 7.79 1.33 2.30
CA SER A 185 6.81 2.40 2.05
C SER A 185 7.35 3.47 1.09
N ALA A 186 8.66 3.74 1.08
CA ALA A 186 9.26 4.69 0.15
C ALA A 186 9.07 4.25 -1.31
N GLY A 187 9.36 2.98 -1.61
CA GLY A 187 9.13 2.41 -2.94
C GLY A 187 7.65 2.34 -3.30
N GLU A 188 6.81 1.92 -2.35
CA GLU A 188 5.37 1.85 -2.56
C GLU A 188 4.76 3.25 -2.83
N ASN A 189 5.18 4.27 -2.10
CA ASN A 189 4.70 5.64 -2.28
C ASN A 189 4.99 6.18 -3.67
N VAL A 190 6.16 5.86 -4.26
CA VAL A 190 6.45 6.22 -5.67
C VAL A 190 5.40 5.63 -6.60
N VAL A 191 5.10 4.34 -6.44
CA VAL A 191 4.12 3.63 -7.29
C VAL A 191 2.74 4.28 -7.18
N TYR A 192 2.25 4.55 -5.96
CA TYR A 192 0.92 5.15 -5.78
C TYR A 192 0.81 6.59 -6.29
N ILE A 193 1.86 7.40 -6.13
CA ILE A 193 1.88 8.78 -6.65
C ILE A 193 1.80 8.75 -8.18
N LEU A 194 2.61 7.90 -8.82
CA LEU A 194 2.58 7.74 -10.28
C LEU A 194 1.24 7.17 -10.76
N GLN A 195 0.68 6.17 -10.07
CA GLN A 195 -0.63 5.61 -10.39
C GLN A 195 -1.75 6.65 -10.27
N THR A 196 -1.69 7.53 -9.26
CA THR A 196 -2.65 8.63 -9.12
C THR A 196 -2.50 9.62 -10.27
N TYR A 197 -1.28 10.00 -10.63
CA TYR A 197 -1.01 10.93 -11.72
C TYR A 197 -1.54 10.39 -13.06
N PHE A 198 -1.14 9.17 -13.46
CA PHE A 198 -1.58 8.59 -14.73
C PHE A 198 -3.07 8.24 -14.73
N GLY A 199 -3.59 7.74 -13.60
CA GLY A 199 -5.01 7.44 -13.48
C GLY A 199 -5.90 8.68 -13.61
N ALA A 200 -5.44 9.85 -13.16
CA ALA A 200 -6.16 11.11 -13.30
C ALA A 200 -6.12 11.69 -14.74
N LEU A 201 -5.15 11.27 -15.55
CA LEU A 201 -5.05 11.64 -16.98
C LEU A 201 -5.92 10.74 -17.88
N ASP A 202 -6.21 9.51 -17.45
CA ASP A 202 -6.89 8.47 -18.24
C ASP A 202 -8.43 8.56 -18.19
N THR A 203 -9.01 9.31 -17.25
CA THR A 203 -10.48 9.35 -17.13
C THR A 203 -11.13 10.15 -18.25
N ALA A 204 -12.30 9.69 -18.74
CA ALA A 204 -13.13 10.38 -19.74
C ALA A 204 -13.61 11.79 -19.30
N THR A 205 -13.42 12.13 -18.02
CA THR A 205 -13.67 13.43 -17.38
C THR A 205 -12.37 14.11 -16.92
N GLY A 206 -11.22 13.69 -17.46
CA GLY A 206 -9.86 13.97 -17.00
C GLY A 206 -9.70 15.33 -16.35
N SER A 207 -9.14 15.34 -15.15
CA SER A 207 -8.91 16.58 -14.38
C SER A 207 -7.81 17.47 -14.99
N GLY A 208 -7.33 17.13 -16.20
CA GLY A 208 -6.24 17.75 -16.90
C GLY A 208 -4.90 17.50 -16.21
N VAL A 209 -3.81 17.98 -16.83
CA VAL A 209 -2.47 17.90 -16.24
C VAL A 209 -2.44 18.56 -14.85
N THR A 210 -3.10 19.71 -14.70
CA THR A 210 -3.19 20.42 -13.42
C THR A 210 -3.87 19.57 -12.34
N GLY A 211 -5.02 18.98 -12.63
CA GLY A 211 -5.72 18.14 -11.65
C GLY A 211 -4.95 16.87 -11.31
N ALA A 212 -4.30 16.23 -12.30
CA ALA A 212 -3.43 15.09 -12.05
C ALA A 212 -2.24 15.43 -11.14
N LEU A 213 -1.63 16.61 -11.33
CA LEU A 213 -0.55 17.11 -10.46
C LEU A 213 -1.06 17.36 -9.04
N VAL A 214 -2.21 18.03 -8.88
CA VAL A 214 -2.80 18.30 -7.56
C VAL A 214 -3.11 16.99 -6.84
N SER A 215 -3.81 16.06 -7.49
CA SER A 215 -4.18 14.78 -6.87
C SER A 215 -2.95 13.96 -6.49
N ALA A 216 -1.94 13.86 -7.35
CA ALA A 216 -0.77 13.03 -7.08
C ALA A 216 0.16 13.65 -6.01
N PHE A 217 0.49 14.94 -6.15
CA PHE A 217 1.55 15.57 -5.37
C PHE A 217 1.06 16.37 -4.16
N LEU A 218 -0.15 16.94 -4.21
CA LEU A 218 -0.70 17.73 -3.10
C LEU A 218 -1.69 16.95 -2.23
N VAL A 219 -2.21 15.81 -2.72
CA VAL A 219 -3.15 14.97 -1.97
C VAL A 219 -2.54 13.61 -1.66
N THR A 220 -2.24 12.79 -2.67
CA THR A 220 -1.75 11.42 -2.46
C THR A 220 -0.40 11.40 -1.76
N ALA A 221 0.60 12.17 -2.22
CA ALA A 221 1.93 12.18 -1.62
C ALA A 221 1.92 12.49 -0.10
N PRO A 222 1.33 13.60 0.39
CA PRO A 222 1.29 13.87 1.84
C PRO A 222 0.44 12.85 2.61
N LEU A 223 -0.73 12.46 2.11
CA LEU A 223 -1.56 11.45 2.77
C LEU A 223 -0.83 10.12 2.94
N ARG A 224 -0.01 9.73 1.97
CA ARG A 224 0.80 8.52 2.07
C ARG A 224 2.00 8.68 2.98
N ALA A 225 2.69 9.81 2.92
CA ALA A 225 3.83 10.11 3.78
C ALA A 225 3.48 10.14 5.28
N PHE A 226 2.26 10.57 5.64
CA PHE A 226 1.82 10.63 7.03
C PHE A 226 0.85 9.50 7.40
N GLY A 227 -0.08 9.13 6.53
CA GLY A 227 -1.01 8.02 6.79
C GLY A 227 -0.33 6.66 6.63
N SER A 228 -0.06 6.29 5.38
CA SER A 228 0.45 4.96 5.01
C SER A 228 1.83 4.67 5.60
N THR A 229 2.80 5.58 5.52
CA THR A 229 4.15 5.35 6.06
C THR A 229 4.15 5.18 7.58
N ILE A 230 3.39 5.99 8.34
CA ILE A 230 3.23 5.77 9.79
C ILE A 230 2.52 4.44 10.06
N GLY A 231 1.52 4.09 9.26
CA GLY A 231 0.87 2.78 9.30
C GLY A 231 1.90 1.65 9.20
N HIS A 232 2.70 1.62 8.13
CA HIS A 232 3.74 0.62 7.94
C HIS A 232 4.75 0.57 9.10
N ILE A 233 5.22 1.72 9.58
CA ILE A 233 6.11 1.81 10.75
C ILE A 233 5.48 1.09 11.95
N THR A 234 4.23 1.44 12.28
CA THR A 234 3.57 0.93 13.48
C THR A 234 3.21 -0.54 13.39
N TRP A 235 2.66 -1.00 12.27
CA TRP A 235 2.26 -2.40 12.09
C TRP A 235 3.47 -3.34 12.01
N SER A 236 4.48 -2.99 11.21
CA SER A 236 5.70 -3.78 11.16
C SER A 236 6.48 -3.69 12.49
N GLY A 237 6.45 -2.54 13.16
CA GLY A 237 7.00 -2.38 14.51
C GLY A 237 6.36 -3.31 15.56
N ILE A 238 5.05 -3.57 15.48
CA ILE A 238 4.39 -4.60 16.30
C ILE A 238 5.03 -5.97 16.05
N THR A 239 5.24 -6.34 14.78
CA THR A 239 5.98 -7.58 14.44
C THR A 239 7.39 -7.57 15.03
N GLY A 240 8.06 -6.41 15.02
CA GLY A 240 9.38 -6.20 15.61
C GLY A 240 9.46 -6.51 17.10
N TYR A 241 8.45 -6.12 17.88
CA TYR A 241 8.37 -6.48 19.29
C TYR A 241 8.37 -8.00 19.49
N PHE A 242 7.52 -8.73 18.75
CA PHE A 242 7.45 -10.19 18.85
C PHE A 242 8.68 -10.89 18.29
N LEU A 243 9.34 -10.31 17.29
CA LEU A 243 10.64 -10.75 16.77
C LEU A 243 11.70 -10.76 17.89
N SER A 244 11.84 -9.65 18.63
CA SER A 244 12.78 -9.57 19.75
C SER A 244 12.43 -10.57 20.86
N ARG A 245 11.15 -10.69 21.22
CA ARG A 245 10.73 -11.66 22.25
C ARG A 245 11.02 -13.11 21.85
N HIS A 246 10.92 -13.44 20.56
CA HIS A 246 11.27 -14.75 20.07
C HIS A 246 12.79 -15.01 20.18
N TYR A 247 13.62 -14.12 19.63
CA TYR A 247 15.06 -14.36 19.52
C TYR A 247 15.84 -14.05 20.81
N LEU A 248 15.50 -12.98 21.53
CA LEU A 248 16.24 -12.56 22.74
C LEU A 248 15.69 -13.22 24.01
N SER A 249 14.36 -13.35 24.13
CA SER A 249 13.74 -13.99 25.31
C SER A 249 13.53 -15.51 25.16
N LYS A 250 14.09 -16.13 24.12
CA LYS A 250 13.90 -17.57 23.77
C LYS A 250 12.43 -17.99 23.72
N GLY A 251 11.56 -17.08 23.27
CA GLY A 251 10.13 -17.32 23.13
C GLY A 251 9.81 -18.35 22.05
N SER A 252 8.63 -18.97 22.12
CA SER A 252 8.16 -19.90 21.08
C SER A 252 8.07 -19.21 19.71
N GLY A 253 8.37 -19.92 18.63
CA GLY A 253 8.16 -19.43 17.26
C GLY A 253 6.71 -19.01 16.96
N ARG A 254 5.73 -19.50 17.75
CA ARG A 254 4.32 -19.07 17.69
C ARG A 254 4.15 -17.58 18.00
N MET A 255 5.09 -16.95 18.72
CA MET A 255 5.06 -15.51 19.01
C MET A 255 5.16 -14.67 17.73
N LEU A 256 5.87 -15.17 16.71
CA LEU A 256 5.99 -14.48 15.42
C LEU A 256 4.65 -14.37 14.70
N ILE A 257 3.82 -15.41 14.80
CA ILE A 257 2.43 -15.38 14.32
C ILE A 257 1.64 -14.31 15.06
N GLY A 258 1.86 -14.17 16.37
CA GLY A 258 1.30 -13.12 17.22
C GLY A 258 1.77 -11.70 16.89
N GLY A 259 2.82 -11.52 16.09
CA GLY A 259 3.23 -10.23 15.54
C GLY A 259 2.71 -9.99 14.12
N ILE A 260 2.94 -10.96 13.23
CA ILE A 260 2.62 -10.83 11.79
C ILE A 260 1.12 -10.76 11.55
N LEU A 261 0.30 -11.61 12.19
CA LEU A 261 -1.14 -11.61 11.95
C LEU A 261 -1.81 -10.30 12.42
N PRO A 262 -1.53 -9.77 13.62
CA PRO A 262 -2.04 -8.46 14.00
C PRO A 262 -1.58 -7.34 13.08
N ALA A 263 -0.30 -7.32 12.68
CA ALA A 263 0.22 -6.33 11.74
C ALA A 263 -0.54 -6.38 10.40
N ALA A 264 -0.68 -7.58 9.82
CA ALA A 264 -1.43 -7.79 8.59
C ALA A 264 -2.91 -7.41 8.75
N SER A 265 -3.50 -7.64 9.93
CA SER A 265 -4.90 -7.32 10.22
C SER A 265 -5.13 -5.81 10.25
N PHE A 266 -4.26 -5.05 10.94
CA PHE A 266 -4.32 -3.59 10.92
C PHE A 266 -4.10 -3.03 9.51
N HIS A 267 -3.13 -3.56 8.78
CA HIS A 267 -2.86 -3.14 7.41
C HIS A 267 -4.05 -3.44 6.47
N THR A 268 -4.66 -4.62 6.61
CA THR A 268 -5.90 -4.98 5.90
C THR A 268 -7.02 -4.01 6.23
N ALA A 269 -7.27 -3.75 7.52
CA ALA A 269 -8.35 -2.88 7.97
C ALA A 269 -8.13 -1.41 7.55
N TYR A 270 -6.89 -0.97 7.38
CA TYR A 270 -6.55 0.35 6.87
C TYR A 270 -6.86 0.48 5.37
N ASN A 271 -6.50 -0.53 4.58
CA ASN A 271 -6.66 -0.54 3.12
C ASN A 271 -8.08 -0.88 2.67
N PHE A 272 -8.78 -1.77 3.38
CA PHE A 272 -10.08 -2.31 2.96
C PHE A 272 -11.16 -1.24 2.68
N PRO A 273 -11.28 -0.16 3.46
CA PRO A 273 -12.22 0.93 3.16
C PRO A 273 -12.03 1.56 1.77
N LEU A 274 -10.81 1.58 1.22
CA LEU A 274 -10.56 2.09 -0.13
C LEU A 274 -11.20 1.19 -1.20
N PHE A 275 -11.17 -0.13 -1.00
CA PHE A 275 -11.79 -1.09 -1.91
C PHE A 275 -13.31 -1.10 -1.79
N LEU A 276 -13.85 -0.85 -0.60
CA LEU A 276 -15.30 -0.74 -0.40
C LEU A 276 -15.90 0.50 -1.09
N GLN A 277 -15.14 1.59 -1.24
CA GLN A 277 -15.57 2.75 -2.01
C GLN A 277 -15.79 2.43 -3.49
N GLU A 278 -15.03 1.48 -4.06
CA GLU A 278 -15.17 1.05 -5.46
C GLU A 278 -16.51 0.34 -5.74
N ILE A 279 -17.14 -0.21 -4.71
CA ILE A 279 -18.48 -0.81 -4.78
C ILE A 279 -19.57 0.12 -4.21
N GLY A 280 -19.26 1.41 -4.01
CA GLY A 280 -20.22 2.44 -3.64
C GLY A 280 -20.41 2.64 -2.13
N LEU A 281 -19.56 2.06 -1.27
CA LEU A 281 -19.69 2.19 0.18
C LEU A 281 -18.78 3.29 0.74
N ALA A 282 -19.37 4.29 1.39
CA ALA A 282 -18.65 5.42 1.97
C ALA A 282 -18.15 5.11 3.40
N VAL A 283 -16.99 4.47 3.51
CA VAL A 283 -16.44 3.99 4.81
C VAL A 283 -15.02 4.49 5.12
N GLY A 284 -14.56 5.55 4.44
CA GLY A 284 -13.19 6.06 4.56
C GLY A 284 -12.77 6.53 5.97
N TRP A 285 -13.72 6.84 6.87
CA TRP A 285 -13.42 7.21 8.25
C TRP A 285 -12.83 6.05 9.07
N ILE A 286 -13.11 4.79 8.70
CA ILE A 286 -12.59 3.60 9.38
C ILE A 286 -11.06 3.57 9.30
N THR A 287 -10.48 3.98 8.16
CA THR A 287 -9.03 4.06 7.96
C THR A 287 -8.34 4.87 9.06
N TRP A 288 -8.93 5.99 9.48
CA TRP A 288 -8.36 6.83 10.54
C TRP A 288 -8.43 6.18 11.92
N LEU A 289 -9.51 5.48 12.25
CA LEU A 289 -9.62 4.76 13.53
C LEU A 289 -8.61 3.62 13.62
N VAL A 290 -8.45 2.86 12.54
CA VAL A 290 -7.46 1.78 12.44
C VAL A 290 -6.04 2.33 12.57
N TRP A 291 -5.78 3.48 11.95
CA TRP A 291 -4.49 4.17 12.03
C TRP A 291 -4.16 4.59 13.47
N ILE A 292 -5.10 5.23 14.18
CA ILE A 292 -4.94 5.61 15.59
C ILE A 292 -4.71 4.37 16.47
N ALA A 293 -5.53 3.33 16.30
CA ALA A 293 -5.40 2.09 17.07
C ALA A 293 -4.06 1.37 16.82
N GLY A 294 -3.55 1.41 15.58
CA GLY A 294 -2.22 0.89 15.23
C GLY A 294 -1.09 1.64 15.95
N ILE A 295 -1.16 2.99 15.97
CA ILE A 295 -0.19 3.83 16.70
C ILE A 295 -0.23 3.56 18.19
N GLU A 296 -1.42 3.55 18.80
CA GLU A 296 -1.58 3.28 20.22
C GLU A 296 -1.00 1.91 20.60
N ARG A 297 -1.28 0.89 19.78
CA ARG A 297 -0.76 -0.45 19.99
C ARG A 297 0.76 -0.49 19.88
N TYR A 298 1.34 0.17 18.88
CA TYR A 298 2.79 0.28 18.72
C TYR A 298 3.43 0.96 19.94
N LEU A 299 2.90 2.12 20.37
CA LEU A 299 3.43 2.86 21.53
C LEU A 299 3.33 2.06 22.84
N THR A 300 2.24 1.31 23.02
CA THR A 300 2.07 0.42 24.18
C THR A 300 3.14 -0.67 24.22
N LEU A 301 3.51 -1.24 23.07
CA LEU A 301 4.55 -2.26 22.98
C LEU A 301 5.95 -1.65 23.13
N LEU A 302 6.17 -0.47 22.56
CA LEU A 302 7.42 0.26 22.72
C LEU A 302 7.69 0.57 24.19
N GLY A 303 6.68 1.04 24.94
CA GLY A 303 6.80 1.27 26.39
C GLY A 303 7.00 0.01 27.24
N ARG A 304 6.82 -1.19 26.67
CA ARG A 304 7.18 -2.47 27.32
C ARG A 304 8.55 -3.00 26.88
N ALA A 305 9.08 -2.47 25.79
CA ALA A 305 10.35 -2.86 25.21
C ALA A 305 11.51 -2.03 25.78
N LEU A 306 11.23 -0.76 26.07
CA LEU A 306 12.04 0.13 26.92
C LEU A 306 11.90 -0.26 28.40
#